data_AF-A0AA39ITS8-F1
#
_entry.id   AF-A0AA39ITS8-F1
#
_cell.length_a   1.000
_cell.length_b   1.000
_cell.length_c   1.000
_cell.angle_alpha   90.00
_cell.angle_beta   90.00
_cell.angle_gamma   90.00
#
_symmetry.space_group_name_H-M   'P 1'
#
loop_
_entity.id
_entity.type
_entity.pdbx_description
1 polymer ?
#
loop_
_entity_poly.entity_id
_entity_poly.type
_entity_poly.pdbx_seq_one_letter_code
_entity_poly.pdbx_strand_id
1 'polypeptide(L)'
;MFASARLINVVVIKRRSQHGWKGAIETGDGDLLILLSQDHWVRLQGTINDLKAVTAGQWLRDLSAPENFSVTFATMLVYSSAILAFNASMVGSLLIACLLLCSVALLTLCNSLTRCLQMYDCVVRKKGEPEKYNRRLDMAEKLVFESKRDDWAVDMGLVHPKVASTHRPITV
;
A
#
# COMPACT_ATOMS: atom_id res chain seq x y z
N MET A 1 -29.55 -4.90 -0.02
CA MET A 1 -28.86 -3.60 0.14
C MET A 1 -27.35 -3.77 0.26
N PHE A 2 -26.84 -4.50 1.27
CA PHE A 2 -25.39 -4.69 1.46
C PHE A 2 -24.66 -5.34 0.27
N ALA A 3 -25.18 -6.45 -0.27
CA ALA A 3 -24.58 -7.12 -1.42
C ALA A 3 -24.55 -6.22 -2.67
N SER A 4 -25.61 -5.45 -2.91
CA SER A 4 -25.71 -4.48 -4.01
C SER A 4 -24.69 -3.35 -3.84
N ALA A 5 -24.58 -2.77 -2.65
CA ALA A 5 -23.60 -1.73 -2.35
C ALA A 5 -22.16 -2.23 -2.53
N ARG A 6 -21.88 -3.47 -2.09
CA ARG A 6 -20.58 -4.12 -2.31
C ARG A 6 -20.30 -4.35 -3.79
N LEU A 7 -21.27 -4.83 -4.55
CA LEU A 7 -21.15 -5.05 -5.99
C LEU A 7 -20.82 -3.75 -6.74
N ILE A 8 -21.54 -2.66 -6.42
CA ILE A 8 -21.28 -1.34 -7.01
C ILE A 8 -19.85 -0.90 -6.72
N ASN A 9 -19.42 -0.96 -5.45
CA ASN A 9 -18.06 -0.58 -5.07
C ASN A 9 -16.99 -1.44 -5.76
N VAL A 10 -17.20 -2.76 -5.87
CA VAL A 10 -16.29 -3.67 -6.58
C VAL A 10 -16.20 -3.32 -8.07
N VAL A 11 -17.33 -3.06 -8.72
CA VAL A 11 -17.36 -2.67 -10.14
C VAL A 11 -16.63 -1.34 -10.36
N VAL A 12 -16.87 -0.34 -9.51
CA VAL A 12 -16.20 0.96 -9.60
C VAL A 12 -14.69 0.81 -9.36
N ILE A 13 -14.26 0.08 -8.34
CA ILE A 13 -12.83 -0.19 -8.08
C ILE A 13 -12.19 -0.91 -9.27
N LYS A 14 -12.84 -1.94 -9.81
CA LYS A 14 -12.32 -2.69 -10.97
C LYS A 14 -12.16 -1.80 -12.20
N ARG A 15 -13.10 -0.88 -12.46
CA ARG A 15 -12.98 0.10 -13.55
C ARG A 15 -11.86 1.12 -13.31
N ARG A 16 -11.63 1.50 -12.05
CA ARG A 16 -10.59 2.46 -11.65
C ARG A 16 -9.19 1.86 -11.59
N SER A 17 -9.09 0.54 -11.44
CA SER A 17 -7.85 -0.23 -11.32
C SER A 17 -7.12 -0.47 -12.65
N GLN A 18 -7.42 0.29 -13.71
CA GLN A 18 -6.71 0.17 -14.98
C GLN A 18 -5.24 0.58 -14.82
N HIS A 19 -4.36 -0.16 -15.50
CA HIS A 19 -2.94 0.15 -15.54
C HIS A 19 -2.73 1.47 -16.30
N GLY A 20 -2.52 2.55 -15.55
CA GLY A 20 -2.17 3.85 -16.11
C GLY A 20 -0.70 3.93 -16.52
N TRP A 21 -0.29 5.06 -17.09
CA TRP A 21 1.12 5.33 -17.35
C TRP A 21 1.88 5.52 -16.02
N LYS A 22 3.04 4.85 -15.89
CA LYS A 22 3.87 4.81 -14.66
C LYS A 22 5.29 5.36 -14.87
N GLY A 23 5.50 6.09 -15.96
CA GLY A 23 6.81 6.63 -16.35
C GLY A 23 7.39 5.96 -17.59
N ALA A 24 8.60 6.37 -17.98
CA ALA A 24 9.33 5.75 -19.09
C ALA A 24 9.78 4.33 -18.73
N ILE A 25 9.82 3.47 -19.74
CA ILE A 25 10.39 2.13 -19.64
C ILE A 25 11.90 2.28 -19.42
N GLU A 26 12.39 1.68 -18.35
CA GLU A 26 13.80 1.69 -18.00
C GLU A 26 14.33 0.27 -17.90
N THR A 27 15.60 0.08 -18.24
CA THR A 27 16.28 -1.23 -18.19
C THR A 27 17.13 -1.32 -16.94
N GLY A 28 17.01 -2.42 -16.20
CA GLY A 28 17.84 -2.73 -15.03
C GLY A 28 17.05 -3.19 -13.83
N ASP A 29 17.79 -3.57 -12.79
CA ASP A 29 17.24 -3.92 -11.49
C ASP A 29 17.20 -2.67 -10.61
N GLY A 30 16.10 -2.52 -9.88
CA GLY A 30 15.93 -1.47 -8.89
C GLY A 30 15.93 -2.04 -7.48
N ASP A 31 16.31 -1.17 -6.55
CA ASP A 31 16.28 -1.43 -5.12
C ASP A 31 15.69 -0.21 -4.43
N LEU A 32 14.48 -0.36 -3.92
CA LEU A 32 13.71 0.75 -3.35
C LEU A 32 13.54 0.53 -1.85
N LEU A 33 14.18 1.39 -1.05
CA LEU A 33 13.94 1.47 0.38
C LEU A 33 12.74 2.39 0.65
N ILE A 34 11.68 1.83 1.22
CA ILE A 34 10.48 2.54 1.64
C ILE A 34 10.47 2.62 3.16
N LEU A 35 10.52 3.84 3.69
CA LEU A 35 10.31 4.09 5.11
C LEU A 35 8.80 4.13 5.38
N LEU A 36 8.28 3.13 6.11
CA LEU A 36 6.85 3.05 6.46
C LEU A 36 6.54 3.92 7.67
N SER A 37 7.39 3.86 8.69
CA SER A 37 7.30 4.62 9.94
C SER A 37 8.71 4.83 10.47
N GLN A 38 8.85 5.64 11.51
CA GLN A 38 10.13 6.02 12.13
C GLN A 38 11.15 4.86 12.14
N ASP A 39 10.81 3.70 12.73
CA ASP A 39 11.69 2.53 12.81
C ASP A 39 11.25 1.32 11.95
N HIS A 40 10.33 1.53 11.00
CA HIS A 40 9.86 0.46 10.13
C HIS A 40 10.18 0.78 8.68
N TRP A 41 10.90 -0.10 8.02
CA TRP A 41 11.26 0.03 6.61
C TRP A 41 10.98 -1.28 5.86
N VAL A 42 10.76 -1.14 4.56
CA VAL A 42 10.64 -2.25 3.63
C VAL A 42 11.56 -1.97 2.46
N ARG A 43 12.33 -2.98 2.07
CA ARG A 43 13.15 -2.96 0.87
C ARG A 43 12.45 -3.77 -0.22
N LEU A 44 12.09 -3.12 -1.32
CA LEU A 44 11.53 -3.78 -2.49
C LEU A 44 12.61 -3.91 -3.56
N GLN A 45 12.80 -5.14 -4.05
CA GLN A 45 13.76 -5.47 -5.10
C GLN A 45 13.03 -6.10 -6.28
N GLY A 46 13.47 -5.78 -7.49
CA GLY A 46 12.91 -6.31 -8.73
C GLY A 46 13.38 -5.50 -9.92
N THR A 47 12.77 -5.71 -11.08
CA THR A 47 13.07 -4.84 -12.23
C THR A 47 12.57 -3.43 -11.95
N ILE A 48 13.24 -2.42 -12.51
CA ILE A 48 12.81 -1.02 -12.33
C ILE A 48 11.35 -0.82 -12.79
N ASN A 49 10.94 -1.51 -13.87
CA ASN A 49 9.58 -1.41 -14.39
C ASN A 49 8.55 -2.06 -13.45
N ASP A 50 8.85 -3.21 -12.84
CA ASP A 50 7.95 -3.85 -11.87
C ASP A 50 7.84 -2.99 -10.60
N LEU A 51 8.97 -2.44 -10.14
CA LEU A 51 8.98 -1.52 -9.00
C LEU A 51 8.16 -0.26 -9.28
N LYS A 52 8.28 0.32 -10.47
CA LYS A 52 7.45 1.46 -10.90
C LYS A 52 5.98 1.06 -11.03
N ALA A 53 5.67 -0.12 -11.56
CA ALA A 53 4.30 -0.59 -11.69
C ALA A 53 3.61 -0.69 -10.32
N VAL A 54 4.34 -1.17 -9.31
CA VAL A 54 3.83 -1.34 -7.94
C VAL A 54 3.84 -0.03 -7.14
N THR A 55 4.87 0.80 -7.29
CA THR A 55 5.09 1.94 -6.37
C THR A 55 4.82 3.30 -7.00
N ALA A 56 4.98 3.46 -8.30
CA ALA A 56 4.81 4.76 -8.95
C ALA A 56 3.32 5.07 -9.21
N GLY A 57 3.00 6.37 -9.19
CA GLY A 57 1.71 6.91 -9.62
C GLY A 57 0.49 6.45 -8.82
N GLN A 58 -0.67 6.93 -9.24
CA GLN A 58 -1.93 6.62 -8.58
C GLN A 58 -2.35 5.17 -8.86
N TRP A 59 -2.77 4.43 -7.83
CA TRP A 59 -3.24 3.03 -7.95
C TRP A 59 -4.68 2.92 -8.44
N LEU A 60 -5.49 3.94 -8.17
CA LEU A 60 -6.87 4.00 -8.63
C LEU A 60 -7.05 5.36 -9.30
N ARG A 61 -7.42 5.37 -10.58
CA ARG A 61 -7.82 6.61 -11.27
C ARG A 61 -8.83 7.39 -10.43
N ASP A 62 -8.84 8.71 -10.49
CA ASP A 62 -9.86 9.52 -9.82
C ASP A 62 -11.28 9.11 -10.23
N LEU A 63 -12.25 9.33 -9.34
CA LEU A 63 -13.65 9.02 -9.64
C LEU A 63 -14.17 9.99 -10.70
N SER A 64 -14.74 9.44 -11.76
CA SER A 64 -15.59 10.23 -12.65
C SER A 64 -16.92 10.58 -11.97
N ALA A 65 -17.62 11.62 -12.45
CA ALA A 65 -18.93 12.01 -11.94
C ALA A 65 -19.94 10.84 -11.80
N PRO A 66 -20.15 9.96 -12.80
CA PRO A 66 -21.08 8.83 -12.66
C PRO A 66 -20.60 7.75 -11.67
N GLU A 67 -19.29 7.53 -11.57
CA GLU A 67 -18.71 6.61 -10.58
C GLU A 67 -18.87 7.15 -9.17
N ASN A 68 -18.67 8.46 -8.98
CA ASN A 68 -18.87 9.13 -7.70
C ASN A 68 -20.32 9.01 -7.25
N PHE A 69 -21.27 9.31 -8.15
CA PHE A 69 -22.71 9.12 -7.87
C PHE A 69 -23.03 7.68 -7.46
N SER A 70 -22.46 6.69 -8.17
CA SER A 70 -22.67 5.27 -7.87
C SER A 70 -22.15 4.90 -6.47
N VAL A 71 -20.97 5.40 -6.09
CA VAL A 71 -20.40 5.20 -4.74
C VAL A 71 -21.26 5.89 -3.68
N THR A 72 -21.68 7.12 -3.90
CA THR A 72 -22.58 7.84 -2.98
C THR A 72 -23.91 7.10 -2.81
N PHE A 73 -24.50 6.61 -3.90
CA PHE A 73 -25.72 5.81 -3.86
C PHE A 73 -25.53 4.49 -3.08
N ALA A 74 -24.42 3.78 -3.31
CA ALA A 74 -24.07 2.59 -2.55
C ALA A 74 -23.94 2.88 -1.04
N THR A 75 -23.34 4.01 -0.66
CA THR A 75 -23.25 4.47 0.73
C THR A 75 -24.64 4.77 1.32
N MET A 76 -25.51 5.43 0.57
CA MET A 76 -26.89 5.68 1.00
C MET A 76 -27.65 4.37 1.26
N LEU A 77 -27.50 3.35 0.39
CA LEU A 77 -28.12 2.04 0.62
C LEU A 77 -27.68 1.38 1.92
N VAL A 78 -26.41 1.53 2.31
CA VAL A 78 -25.89 1.03 3.59
C VAL A 78 -26.56 1.76 4.75
N TYR A 79 -26.65 3.09 4.71
CA TYR A 79 -27.32 3.84 5.77
C TYR A 79 -28.82 3.57 5.87
N SER A 80 -29.52 3.47 4.74
CA SER A 80 -30.92 3.07 4.73
C SER A 80 -31.14 1.69 5.34
N SER A 81 -30.21 0.75 5.15
CA SER A 81 -30.31 -0.56 5.78
C SER A 81 -30.17 -0.53 7.30
N ALA A 82 -29.36 0.38 7.86
CA ALA A 82 -29.25 0.58 9.30
C ALA A 82 -30.53 1.17 9.88
N ILE A 83 -31.14 2.14 9.20
CA ILE A 83 -32.43 2.73 9.58
C ILE A 83 -33.53 1.66 9.57
N LEU A 84 -33.57 0.83 8.51
CA LEU A 84 -34.56 -0.24 8.40
C LEU A 84 -34.36 -1.32 9.46
N ALA A 85 -33.12 -1.64 9.83
CA ALA A 85 -32.82 -2.60 10.89
C ALA A 85 -33.35 -2.15 12.26
N PHE A 86 -33.34 -0.85 12.54
CA PHE A 86 -33.88 -0.29 13.79
C PHE A 86 -35.41 -0.38 13.86
N ASN A 87 -36.09 -0.31 12.71
CA ASN A 87 -37.54 -0.40 12.62
C ASN A 87 -38.04 -1.83 12.31
N ALA A 88 -37.14 -2.77 12.06
CA ALA A 88 -37.48 -4.14 11.71
C ALA A 88 -37.98 -4.94 12.92
N SER A 89 -38.80 -5.96 12.64
CA SER A 89 -39.17 -6.97 13.65
C SER A 89 -37.94 -7.70 14.19
N MET A 90 -38.06 -8.31 15.38
CA MET A 90 -36.95 -9.03 16.04
C MET A 90 -36.28 -10.08 15.13
N VAL A 91 -37.06 -10.75 14.28
CA VAL A 91 -36.54 -11.71 13.29
C VAL A 91 -35.75 -10.99 12.19
N GLY A 92 -36.24 -9.84 11.71
CA GLY A 92 -35.58 -9.06 10.67
C GLY A 92 -34.26 -8.44 11.15
N SER A 93 -34.21 -7.90 12.35
CA SER A 93 -32.98 -7.35 12.94
C SER A 93 -31.94 -8.45 13.20
N LEU A 94 -32.37 -9.63 13.66
CA LEU A 94 -31.50 -10.79 13.85
C LEU A 94 -30.90 -11.29 12.52
N LEU A 95 -31.72 -11.35 11.46
CA LEU A 95 -31.24 -11.70 10.11
C LEU A 95 -30.19 -10.70 9.61
N ILE A 96 -30.44 -9.39 9.76
CA ILE A 96 -29.48 -8.35 9.36
C ILE A 96 -28.16 -8.49 10.13
N ALA A 97 -28.23 -8.69 11.44
CA ALA A 97 -27.05 -8.92 12.28
C ALA A 97 -26.26 -10.16 11.82
N CYS A 98 -26.94 -11.28 11.55
CA CYS A 98 -26.33 -12.50 11.04
C CYS A 98 -25.61 -12.27 9.70
N LEU A 99 -26.27 -11.61 8.72
CA LEU A 99 -25.65 -11.30 7.43
C LEU A 99 -24.40 -10.40 7.58
N LEU A 100 -24.43 -9.43 8.50
CA LEU A 100 -23.27 -8.57 8.77
C LEU A 100 -22.11 -9.37 9.36
N LEU A 101 -22.39 -10.24 10.34
CA LEU A 101 -21.38 -11.12 10.95
C LEU A 101 -20.77 -12.06 9.90
N CYS A 102 -21.58 -12.72 9.08
CA CYS A 102 -21.10 -13.55 7.98
C CYS A 102 -20.23 -12.76 7.00
N SER A 103 -20.62 -11.52 6.67
CA SER A 103 -19.85 -10.67 5.76
C SER A 103 -18.47 -10.30 6.35
N VAL A 104 -18.41 -9.96 7.64
CA VAL A 104 -17.14 -9.66 8.32
C VAL A 104 -16.28 -10.92 8.43
N ALA A 105 -16.87 -12.06 8.75
CA ALA A 105 -16.15 -13.34 8.83
C ALA A 105 -15.54 -13.73 7.48
N LEU A 106 -16.31 -13.65 6.40
CA LEU A 106 -15.84 -13.91 5.04
C LEU A 106 -14.74 -12.94 4.63
N LEU A 107 -14.89 -11.64 4.93
CA LEU A 107 -13.88 -10.64 4.62
C LEU A 107 -12.56 -10.93 5.35
N THR A 108 -12.62 -11.24 6.65
CA THR A 108 -11.45 -11.60 7.45
C THR A 108 -10.78 -12.87 6.93
N LEU A 109 -11.57 -13.88 6.54
CA LEU A 109 -11.05 -15.12 5.97
C LEU A 109 -10.38 -14.88 4.61
N CYS A 110 -11.00 -14.12 3.71
CA CYS A 110 -10.39 -13.77 2.43
C CYS A 110 -9.09 -12.96 2.63
N ASN A 111 -9.09 -12.02 3.57
CA ASN A 111 -7.91 -11.21 3.87
C ASN A 111 -6.79 -12.06 4.48
N SER A 112 -7.08 -13.02 5.36
CA SER A 112 -6.08 -13.91 5.96
C SER A 112 -5.50 -14.94 4.99
N LEU A 113 -6.31 -15.37 4.01
CA LEU A 113 -5.86 -16.25 2.93
C LEU A 113 -5.03 -15.54 1.86
N THR A 114 -5.07 -14.20 1.82
CA THR A 114 -4.29 -13.40 0.88
C THR A 114 -2.81 -13.46 1.27
N ARG A 115 -2.06 -14.37 0.64
CA ARG A 115 -0.64 -14.61 0.96
C ARG A 115 0.33 -13.65 0.27
N CYS A 116 -0.06 -13.06 -0.84
CA CYS A 116 0.78 -12.19 -1.65
C CYS A 116 -0.05 -10.97 -2.07
N LEU A 117 0.59 -9.82 -2.13
CA LEU A 117 -0.03 -8.62 -2.69
C LEU A 117 0.16 -8.66 -4.20
N GLN A 118 -0.90 -8.95 -4.95
CA GLN A 118 -0.91 -8.89 -6.41
C GLN A 118 -1.44 -7.54 -6.85
N MET A 119 -0.66 -6.83 -7.67
CA MET A 119 -1.04 -5.55 -8.23
C MET A 119 -0.48 -5.41 -9.64
N TYR A 120 -1.34 -5.03 -10.59
CA TYR A 120 -0.91 -4.77 -11.97
C TYR A 120 -0.04 -5.89 -12.55
N ASP A 121 -0.49 -7.15 -12.40
CA ASP A 121 0.20 -8.38 -12.77
C ASP A 121 1.56 -8.65 -12.08
N CYS A 122 1.99 -7.75 -11.19
CA CYS A 122 3.14 -7.94 -10.32
C CYS A 122 2.70 -8.62 -9.01
N VAL A 123 3.50 -9.55 -8.50
CA VAL A 123 3.24 -10.24 -7.24
C VAL A 123 4.34 -9.89 -6.25
N VAL A 124 4.02 -9.09 -5.24
CA VAL A 124 4.94 -8.74 -4.16
C VAL A 124 4.98 -9.89 -3.14
N ARG A 125 6.19 -10.40 -2.88
CA ARG A 125 6.45 -11.48 -1.93
C ARG A 125 7.50 -11.06 -0.91
N LYS A 126 7.34 -11.57 0.32
CA LYS A 126 8.36 -11.44 1.36
C LYS A 126 9.60 -12.23 0.95
N LYS A 127 10.76 -11.57 0.96
CA LYS A 127 12.06 -12.21 0.75
C LYS A 127 12.68 -12.52 2.12
N GLY A 128 12.73 -13.81 2.49
CA GLY A 128 13.33 -14.26 3.75
C GLY A 128 12.56 -13.83 5.01
N GLU A 129 13.23 -13.90 6.16
CA GLU A 129 12.70 -13.41 7.44
C GLU A 129 13.05 -11.93 7.66
N PRO A 130 12.20 -11.16 8.38
CA PRO A 130 12.50 -9.77 8.68
C PRO A 130 13.73 -9.70 9.58
N GLU A 131 14.68 -8.87 9.17
CA GLU A 131 15.90 -8.67 9.94
C GLU A 131 15.73 -7.54 10.94
N LYS A 132 16.18 -7.77 12.17
CA LYS A 132 16.15 -6.78 13.25
C LYS A 132 17.52 -6.12 13.37
N TYR A 133 17.51 -4.81 13.55
CA TYR A 133 18.70 -3.99 13.75
C TYR A 133 18.56 -3.23 15.05
N ASN A 134 19.67 -3.04 15.77
CA ASN A 134 19.66 -2.30 17.03
C ASN A 134 19.52 -0.80 16.79
N ARG A 135 20.13 -0.28 15.71
CA ARG A 135 20.06 1.12 15.31
C ARG A 135 19.74 1.23 13.82
N ARG A 136 19.12 2.35 13.43
CA ARG A 136 18.91 2.69 12.00
C ARG A 136 20.22 2.80 11.23
N LEU A 137 21.28 3.27 11.89
CA LEU A 137 22.62 3.37 11.32
C LEU A 137 23.14 1.98 10.91
N ASP A 138 22.99 0.97 11.76
CA ASP A 138 23.44 -0.40 11.47
C ASP A 138 22.76 -0.95 10.20
N MET A 139 21.47 -0.65 10.03
CA MET A 139 20.72 -1.01 8.82
C MET A 139 21.25 -0.26 7.59
N ALA A 140 21.43 1.05 7.70
CA ALA A 140 21.92 1.86 6.60
C ALA A 140 23.33 1.44 6.17
N GLU A 141 24.24 1.21 7.12
CA GLU A 141 25.61 0.73 6.86
C GLU A 141 25.61 -0.61 6.14
N LYS A 142 24.74 -1.55 6.56
CA LYS A 142 24.61 -2.85 5.87
C LYS A 142 24.08 -2.69 4.44
N LEU A 143 23.03 -1.88 4.24
CA LEU A 143 22.49 -1.65 2.90
C LEU A 143 23.47 -0.91 1.98
N VAL A 144 24.25 0.02 2.51
CA VAL A 144 25.33 0.71 1.80
C VAL A 144 26.42 -0.30 1.39
N PHE A 145 26.78 -1.21 2.29
CA PHE A 145 27.74 -2.28 1.99
C PHE A 145 27.24 -3.20 0.86
N GLU A 146 25.97 -3.59 0.89
CA GLU A 146 25.36 -4.47 -0.13
C GLU A 146 25.17 -3.77 -1.48
N SER A 147 24.71 -2.52 -1.49
CA SER A 147 24.48 -1.73 -2.71
C SER A 147 25.77 -1.11 -3.28
N LYS A 148 26.85 -1.09 -2.50
CA LYS A 148 28.13 -0.43 -2.79
C LYS A 148 27.99 1.06 -3.09
N ARG A 149 26.93 1.70 -2.59
CA ARG A 149 26.58 3.10 -2.81
C ARG A 149 26.03 3.70 -1.51
N ASP A 150 26.55 4.86 -1.15
CA ASP A 150 26.16 5.62 0.06
C ASP A 150 25.39 6.91 -0.22
N ASP A 151 25.32 7.34 -1.49
CA ASP A 151 24.65 8.56 -1.93
C ASP A 151 23.20 8.64 -1.44
N TRP A 152 22.40 7.61 -1.70
CA TRP A 152 21.00 7.56 -1.25
C TRP A 152 20.87 7.61 0.28
N ALA A 153 21.80 7.00 1.02
CA ALA A 153 21.74 6.92 2.48
C ALA A 153 22.14 8.27 3.12
N VAL A 154 23.07 9.00 2.48
CA VAL A 154 23.45 10.36 2.85
C VAL A 154 22.31 11.33 2.53
N ASP A 155 21.70 11.24 1.34
CA ASP A 155 20.59 12.09 0.92
C ASP A 155 19.34 11.91 1.81
N MET A 156 19.09 10.68 2.28
CA MET A 156 18.04 10.38 3.25
C MET A 156 18.40 10.74 4.69
N GLY A 157 19.62 11.21 4.96
CA GLY A 157 20.11 11.53 6.30
C GLY A 157 20.26 10.33 7.24
N LEU A 158 20.37 9.12 6.68
CA LEU A 158 20.55 7.87 7.45
C LEU A 158 22.01 7.68 7.88
N VAL A 159 22.95 8.20 7.10
CA VAL A 159 24.39 8.15 7.36
C VAL A 159 24.96 9.56 7.20
N HIS A 160 25.92 9.93 8.04
CA HIS A 160 26.62 11.21 7.87
C HIS A 160 27.54 11.15 6.66
N PRO A 161 27.62 12.23 5.86
CA PRO A 161 28.59 12.30 4.78
C PRO A 161 29.99 12.09 5.36
N LYS A 162 30.77 11.21 4.73
CA LYS A 162 32.19 11.07 5.06
C LYS A 162 32.86 12.38 4.68
N VAL A 163 33.05 13.25 5.67
CA VAL A 163 33.77 14.50 5.49
C VAL A 163 35.16 14.14 4.98
N ALA A 164 35.45 14.42 3.71
CA ALA A 164 36.84 14.59 3.29
C ALA A 164 37.36 15.73 4.16
N SER A 165 38.23 15.40 5.12
CA SER A 165 38.82 16.31 6.09
C SER A 165 39.59 17.42 5.37
N THR A 166 38.86 18.42 4.87
CA THR A 166 39.46 19.65 4.39
C THR A 166 39.64 20.50 5.62
N HIS A 167 40.79 20.30 6.25
CA HIS A 167 41.34 21.20 7.26
C HIS A 167 41.32 22.61 6.64
N ARG A 168 40.32 23.43 6.99
CA ARG A 168 40.42 24.86 6.72
C ARG A 168 41.42 25.40 7.75
N PRO A 169 42.57 25.94 7.33
CA PRO A 169 43.44 26.62 8.27
C PRO A 169 42.66 27.82 8.81
N ILE A 170 42.56 27.88 10.14
CA ILE A 170 42.05 29.05 10.84
C ILE A 170 43.17 30.08 10.72
N THR A 171 43.03 31.04 9.81
CA THR A 171 43.84 32.26 9.83
C THR A 171 43.39 33.09 11.02
N VAL A 172 44.34 33.29 11.94
CA VAL A 172 44.29 34.18 13.09
C VAL A 172 44.19 35.63 12.63
#